data_AF-A0A952FTH2-F1
#
_entry.id   AF-A0A952FTH2-F1
#
_cell.length_a   1.000
_cell.length_b   1.000
_cell.length_c   1.000
_cell.angle_alpha   90.00
_cell.angle_beta   90.00
_cell.angle_gamma   90.00
#
_symmetry.space_group_name_H-M   'P 1'
#
loop_
_entity.id
_entity.type
_entity.pdbx_description
1 polymer ?
#
loop_
_entity_poly.entity_id
_entity_poly.type
_entity_poly.pdbx_seq_one_letter_code
_entity_poly.pdbx_strand_id
1 'polypeptide(L)'
;MRITFAMSSTGLFYAPGLAEPVVLDLAALPPAEAARIQALIHAAHVLDRPAAAPESLSRPVPDARSFTLTIDTDGRSRTLELAEPIADPTLRDLVRCLQDQVRALRGTKRP
;
A
#
# COMPACT_ATOMS: atom_id res chain seq x y z
N MET A 1 6.26 -2.19 13.37
CA MET A 1 5.43 -1.47 12.37
C MET A 1 5.13 -2.46 11.25
N ARG A 2 3.85 -2.71 11.00
CA ARG A 2 3.40 -3.74 10.06
C ARG A 2 2.57 -3.07 8.97
N ILE A 3 2.80 -3.50 7.74
CA ILE A 3 2.14 -2.93 6.57
C ILE A 3 1.49 -4.08 5.81
N THR A 4 0.17 -4.05 5.71
CA THR A 4 -0.58 -4.98 4.87
C THR A 4 -0.84 -4.29 3.54
N PHE A 5 -0.36 -4.90 2.46
CA PHE A 5 -0.53 -4.42 1.10
C PHE A 5 -1.38 -5.40 0.30
N ALA A 6 -2.51 -4.94 -0.22
CA ALA A 6 -3.38 -5.71 -1.10
C ALA A 6 -3.58 -4.98 -2.44
N MET A 7 -3.59 -5.74 -3.52
CA MET A 7 -3.79 -5.22 -4.88
C MET A 7 -5.13 -5.72 -5.41
N SER A 8 -6.05 -4.80 -5.66
CA SER A 8 -7.39 -5.06 -6.20
C SER A 8 -7.42 -4.67 -7.67
N SER A 9 -7.49 -5.66 -8.55
CA SER A 9 -7.45 -5.46 -10.01
C SER A 9 -8.78 -4.99 -10.61
N THR A 10 -9.86 -4.95 -9.85
CA THR A 10 -11.20 -4.65 -10.38
C THR A 10 -12.00 -3.91 -9.32
N GLY A 11 -12.46 -2.71 -9.67
CA GLY A 11 -13.00 -1.70 -8.75
C GLY A 11 -14.34 -1.99 -8.08
N LEU A 12 -14.65 -3.25 -7.73
CA LEU A 12 -15.87 -3.60 -7.04
C LEU A 12 -15.56 -4.72 -6.03
N PHE A 13 -15.68 -4.37 -4.74
CA PHE A 13 -15.66 -5.24 -3.56
C PHE A 13 -14.30 -5.81 -3.13
N TYR A 14 -13.90 -5.41 -1.92
CA TYR A 14 -13.02 -6.18 -1.05
C TYR A 14 -13.72 -7.52 -0.74
N ALA A 15 -13.52 -8.51 -1.59
CA ALA A 15 -13.86 -9.89 -1.29
C ALA A 15 -12.66 -10.51 -0.56
N PRO A 16 -12.76 -10.84 0.75
CA PRO A 16 -11.70 -11.53 1.45
C PRO A 16 -11.51 -12.91 0.81
N GLY A 17 -10.49 -13.03 -0.06
CA GLY A 17 -10.22 -14.27 -0.80
C GLY A 17 -9.71 -14.10 -2.25
N LEU A 18 -9.81 -12.92 -2.87
CA LEU A 18 -9.39 -12.71 -4.27
C LEU A 18 -8.05 -11.96 -4.44
N ALA A 19 -7.75 -11.01 -3.55
CA ALA A 19 -6.44 -10.37 -3.47
C ALA A 19 -5.72 -10.91 -2.24
N GLU A 20 -4.63 -11.67 -2.44
CA GLU A 20 -3.85 -12.21 -1.34
C GLU A 20 -3.06 -11.06 -0.68
N PRO A 21 -3.47 -10.58 0.51
CA PRO A 21 -2.83 -9.45 1.15
C PRO A 21 -1.42 -9.87 1.60
N VAL A 22 -0.42 -9.09 1.25
CA VAL A 22 0.96 -9.35 1.65
C VAL A 22 1.26 -8.50 2.87
N VAL A 23 1.61 -9.18 3.96
CA VAL A 23 1.99 -8.54 5.21
C VAL A 23 3.50 -8.35 5.21
N LEU A 24 3.92 -7.10 5.21
CA LEU A 24 5.29 -6.65 5.33
C LEU A 24 5.54 -6.22 6.77
N ASP A 25 6.49 -6.85 7.44
CA ASP A 25 6.94 -6.42 8.76
C ASP A 25 8.20 -5.57 8.60
N LEU A 26 8.17 -4.31 9.02
CA LEU A 26 9.35 -3.43 8.87
C LEU A 26 10.55 -3.92 9.65
N ALA A 27 10.35 -4.67 10.75
CA ALA A 27 11.46 -5.24 11.50
C ALA A 27 12.10 -6.44 10.76
N ALA A 28 11.37 -7.06 9.83
CA ALA A 28 11.86 -8.12 8.97
C ALA A 28 12.45 -7.61 7.64
N LEU A 29 12.25 -6.33 7.31
CA LEU A 29 12.81 -5.70 6.12
C LEU A 29 14.25 -5.19 6.38
N PRO A 30 15.07 -5.06 5.33
CA PRO A 30 16.38 -4.44 5.44
C PRO A 30 16.28 -3.03 6.05
N PRO A 31 17.18 -2.62 6.95
CA PRO A 31 17.08 -1.36 7.69
C PRO A 31 17.08 -0.14 6.76
N ALA A 32 17.79 -0.21 5.62
CA ALA A 32 17.79 0.84 4.61
C ALA A 32 16.39 1.05 3.98
N GLU A 33 15.66 -0.04 3.74
CA GLU A 33 14.32 0.03 3.15
C GLU A 33 13.26 0.39 4.20
N ALA A 34 13.36 -0.17 5.40
CA ALA A 34 12.49 0.20 6.52
C ALA A 34 12.55 1.70 6.81
N ALA A 35 13.74 2.30 6.78
CA ALA A 35 13.93 3.74 6.93
C ALA A 35 13.29 4.55 5.79
N ARG A 36 13.40 4.09 4.54
CA ARG A 36 12.74 4.73 3.38
C ARG A 36 11.22 4.68 3.51
N ILE A 37 10.65 3.51 3.80
CA ILE A 37 9.21 3.33 3.96
C ILE A 37 8.69 4.22 5.10
N GLN A 38 9.41 4.27 6.23
CA GLN A 38 9.05 5.14 7.35
C GLN A 38 9.09 6.62 6.96
N ALA A 39 10.13 7.06 6.24
CA ALA A 39 10.26 8.43 5.76
C ALA A 39 9.11 8.79 4.80
N LEU A 40 8.74 7.90 3.88
CA LEU A 40 7.63 8.09 2.95
C LEU A 40 6.27 8.15 3.66
N ILE A 41 6.05 7.30 4.67
CA ILE A 41 4.80 7.32 5.47
C ILE A 41 4.67 8.61 6.28
N HIS A 42 5.78 9.11 6.83
CA HIS A 42 5.82 10.41 7.49
C HIS A 42 5.59 11.56 6.51
N ALA A 43 6.28 11.55 5.36
CA ALA A 43 6.18 12.59 4.35
C ALA A 43 4.80 12.66 3.69
N ALA A 44 4.14 11.51 3.50
CA ALA A 44 2.77 11.45 2.99
C ALA A 44 1.70 11.70 4.07
N HIS A 45 2.12 11.95 5.32
CA HIS A 45 1.24 12.19 6.48
C HIS A 45 0.11 11.15 6.58
N VAL A 46 0.42 9.88 6.29
CA VAL A 46 -0.59 8.81 6.14
C VAL A 46 -1.46 8.66 7.39
N LEU A 47 -0.83 8.79 8.57
CA LEU A 47 -1.52 8.67 9.86
C LEU A 47 -2.45 9.87 10.16
N ASP A 48 -2.19 11.02 9.55
CA ASP A 48 -2.95 12.27 9.73
C ASP A 48 -4.05 12.43 8.68
N ARG A 49 -3.86 11.85 7.49
CA ARG A 49 -4.80 11.93 6.35
C ARG A 49 -6.13 11.24 6.69
N PRO A 50 -7.29 11.84 6.42
CA PRO A 50 -8.59 11.25 6.74
C PRO A 50 -8.75 9.87 6.09
N ALA A 51 -9.24 8.88 6.85
CA ALA A 51 -9.40 7.48 6.41
C ALA A 51 -10.38 7.28 5.24
N ALA A 52 -11.08 8.34 4.82
CA ALA A 52 -12.12 8.27 3.82
C ALA A 52 -12.11 9.54 2.98
N ALA A 53 -11.32 9.53 1.92
CA ALA A 53 -11.79 10.08 0.67
C ALA A 53 -11.21 9.17 -0.42
N PRO A 54 -12.03 8.45 -1.20
CA PRO A 54 -11.53 7.92 -2.45
C PRO A 54 -11.04 9.14 -3.23
N GLU A 55 -9.72 9.31 -3.40
CA GLU A 55 -9.16 10.32 -4.32
C GLU A 55 -9.45 9.93 -5.80
N SER A 56 -10.57 9.27 -6.03
CA SER A 56 -11.12 8.90 -7.33
C SER A 56 -12.33 9.78 -7.63
N LEU A 57 -12.17 11.11 -7.52
CA LEU A 57 -13.01 12.05 -8.25
C LEU A 57 -12.39 12.33 -9.62
N SER A 58 -12.21 11.30 -10.44
CA SER A 58 -12.04 11.47 -11.89
C SER A 58 -12.18 10.13 -12.60
N ARG A 59 -13.44 9.80 -12.93
CA ARG A 59 -13.87 8.84 -13.96
C ARG A 59 -13.38 7.38 -13.76
N PRO A 60 -14.27 6.37 -13.68
CA PRO A 60 -13.83 4.97 -13.70
C PRO A 60 -13.05 4.72 -14.99
N VAL A 61 -11.74 4.59 -14.87
CA VAL A 61 -10.88 4.14 -15.97
C VAL A 61 -10.98 2.61 -15.96
N PRO A 62 -11.34 1.97 -17.08
CA PRO A 62 -11.61 0.53 -17.13
C PRO A 62 -10.42 -0.36 -16.75
N ASP A 63 -9.21 0.21 -16.62
CA ASP A 63 -7.95 -0.47 -16.23
C ASP A 63 -7.30 0.13 -14.96
N ALA A 64 -8.02 0.94 -14.17
CA ALA A 64 -7.48 1.51 -12.95
C ALA A 64 -7.18 0.42 -11.91
N ARG A 65 -5.90 0.22 -11.60
CA ARG A 65 -5.47 -0.65 -10.50
C ARG A 65 -5.74 0.05 -9.19
N SER A 66 -6.39 -0.66 -8.27
CA SER A 66 -6.62 -0.18 -6.92
C SER A 66 -5.70 -0.93 -5.94
N PHE A 67 -5.21 -0.23 -4.94
CA PHE A 67 -4.34 -0.75 -3.90
C PHE A 67 -4.94 -0.40 -2.55
N THR A 68 -5.00 -1.37 -1.66
CA THR A 68 -5.36 -1.17 -0.27
C THR A 68 -4.10 -1.31 0.58
N LEU A 69 -3.78 -0.24 1.31
CA LEU A 69 -2.63 -0.15 2.18
C LEU A 69 -3.11 -0.01 3.62
N THR A 70 -2.88 -1.01 4.46
CA THR A 70 -3.13 -0.92 5.90
C THR A 70 -1.80 -0.80 6.63
N ILE A 71 -1.56 0.31 7.30
CA ILE A 71 -0.38 0.54 8.12
C ILE A 71 -0.78 0.43 9.59
N ASP A 72 -0.11 -0.48 10.31
CA ASP A 72 -0.24 -0.68 11.74
C ASP A 72 1.07 -0.23 12.43
N THR A 73 0.96 0.81 13.25
CA THR A 73 2.07 1.42 13.98
C THR A 73 1.67 1.65 15.42
N ASP A 74 2.26 0.90 16.35
CA ASP A 74 2.18 1.14 17.80
C ASP A 74 0.74 1.35 18.31
N GLY A 75 -0.18 0.49 17.88
CA GLY A 75 -1.60 0.55 18.26
C GLY A 75 -2.46 1.53 17.44
N ARG A 76 -1.88 2.23 16.46
CA ARG A 76 -2.63 2.98 15.43
C ARG A 76 -2.62 2.22 14.13
N SER A 77 -3.80 1.76 13.71
CA SER A 77 -4.03 1.18 12.39
C SER A 77 -4.71 2.19 11.47
N ARG A 78 -4.18 2.34 10.25
CA ARG A 78 -4.72 3.22 9.22
C ARG A 78 -4.80 2.49 7.90
N THR A 79 -5.99 2.44 7.32
CA THR A 79 -6.22 1.89 5.99
C THR A 79 -6.38 3.03 4.99
N LEU A 80 -5.66 2.94 3.88
CA LEU A 80 -5.75 3.83 2.72
C LEU A 80 -6.12 3.00 1.49
N GLU A 81 -7.04 3.51 0.70
CA GLU A 81 -7.37 2.98 -0.62
C GLU A 81 -6.87 3.95 -1.68
N LEU A 82 -6.00 3.46 -2.57
CA LEU A 82 -5.34 4.24 -3.60
C LEU A 82 -5.70 3.66 -4.97
N ALA A 83 -6.05 4.50 -5.94
CA ALA A 83 -6.28 4.07 -7.32
C ALA A 83 -5.25 4.71 -8.25
N GLU A 84 -4.82 3.99 -9.29
CA GLU A 84 -4.02 4.58 -10.36
C GLU A 84 -4.91 5.43 -11.29
N PRO A 85 -4.46 6.64 -11.68
CA PRO A 85 -3.19 7.27 -11.34
C PRO A 85 -3.18 7.93 -9.94
N ILE A 86 -2.15 7.63 -9.14
CA ILE A 86 -1.97 8.24 -7.81
C ILE A 86 -1.51 9.69 -7.99
N ALA A 87 -2.33 10.65 -7.55
CA ALA A 87 -2.06 12.09 -7.70
C ALA A 87 -0.87 12.55 -6.85
N ASP A 88 -0.71 11.98 -5.65
CA ASP A 88 0.35 12.33 -4.72
C ASP A 88 1.66 11.58 -5.08
N PRO A 89 2.74 12.30 -5.45
CA PRO A 89 3.98 11.66 -5.86
C PRO A 89 4.66 10.87 -4.74
N THR A 90 4.46 11.26 -3.48
CA THR A 90 5.01 10.57 -2.30
C THR A 90 4.29 9.25 -2.06
N LEU A 91 2.95 9.23 -2.14
CA LEU A 91 2.16 8.00 -2.06
C LEU A 91 2.47 7.06 -3.24
N ARG A 92 2.68 7.62 -4.43
CA ARG A 92 3.09 6.84 -5.60
C ARG A 92 4.45 6.16 -5.37
N ASP A 93 5.41 6.87 -4.80
CA ASP A 93 6.73 6.31 -4.49
C ASP A 93 6.63 5.23 -3.41
N LEU A 94 5.81 5.46 -2.37
CA LEU A 94 5.52 4.46 -1.33
C LEU A 94 4.91 3.19 -1.92
N VAL A 95 3.88 3.30 -2.76
CA VAL A 95 3.25 2.14 -3.41
C VAL A 95 4.26 1.38 -4.26
N ARG A 96 5.12 2.07 -5.03
CA ARG A 96 6.16 1.43 -5.84
C ARG A 96 7.18 0.69 -4.97
N CYS A 97 7.67 1.31 -3.91
CA CYS A 97 8.59 0.68 -2.95
C CYS A 97 7.97 -0.59 -2.33
N LEU A 98 6.71 -0.52 -1.89
CA LEU A 98 5.99 -1.68 -1.34
C LEU A 98 5.80 -2.78 -2.40
N GLN A 99 5.47 -2.44 -3.64
CA GLN A 99 5.36 -3.41 -4.73
C GLN A 99 6.70 -4.13 -5.00
N ASP A 100 7.82 -3.41 -4.99
CA ASP A 100 9.16 -4.00 -5.14
C ASP A 100 9.46 -4.99 -4.00
N GLN A 101 9.15 -4.63 -2.75
CA GLN A 101 9.30 -5.53 -1.61
C GLN A 101 8.39 -6.76 -1.71
N VAL A 102 7.12 -6.58 -2.09
CA VAL A 102 6.19 -7.69 -2.32
C VAL A 102 6.69 -8.61 -3.44
N ARG A 103 7.23 -8.04 -4.53
CA ARG A 103 7.82 -8.81 -5.62
C ARG A 103 9.07 -9.57 -5.17
N ALA A 104 9.93 -8.95 -4.37
CA ALA A 104 11.11 -9.61 -3.81
C ALA A 104 10.71 -10.80 -2.91
N LEU A 105 9.72 -10.62 -2.04
CA LEU A 105 9.18 -11.69 -1.18
C LEU A 105 8.48 -12.81 -1.96
N ARG A 106 7.75 -12.48 -3.03
CA ARG A 106 7.13 -13.48 -3.91
C ARG A 106 8.16 -14.18 -4.80
N GLY A 107 9.19 -13.46 -5.25
CA GLY A 107 10.26 -13.95 -6.11
C GLY A 107 11.22 -14.90 -5.40
N THR A 108 11.46 -14.72 -4.09
CA THR A 108 12.26 -15.65 -3.28
C THR A 108 11.54 -16.97 -2.99
N LYS A 109 10.26 -17.10 -3.36
CA LYS A 109 9.44 -18.32 -3.20
C LYS A 109 9.34 -19.12 -4.51
N ARG A 110 10.40 -19.14 -5.33
CA ARG A 110 10.48 -20.02 -6.51
C ARG A 110 11.39 -21.22 -6.16
N PRO A 111 10.87 -22.46 -6.21
CA PRO A 111 11.65 -23.67 -5.97
C PRO A 111 12.72 -23.90 -7.03
#